data_AF-A0A7J5ZC90-F1
#
_entry.id   AF-A0A7J5ZC90-F1
#
_cell.length_a   1.000
_cell.length_b   1.000
_cell.length_c   1.000
_cell.angle_alpha   90.00
_cell.angle_beta   90.00
_cell.angle_gamma   90.00
#
_symmetry.space_group_name_H-M   'P 1'
#
loop_
_entity.id
_entity.type
_entity.pdbx_description
1 polymer ?
#
loop_
_entity_poly.entity_id
_entity_poly.type
_entity_poly.pdbx_seq_one_letter_code
_entity_poly.pdbx_strand_id
1 'polypeptide(L)'
;MQDGMKIFQAYLKSEFSDENIEFWLVCEDYKKMKSSFRMSSRAKKIFKRYIQAEAPREINIDHNTRELIRRNMKTPDSLCFDDARRIVYGLMEKDSYPRFLRSDLYQDLLESTSESVQM
;
A
#
# COMPACT_ATOMS: atom_id res chain seq x y z
N MET A 1 -3.26 -17.43 3.28
CA MET A 1 -3.53 -15.96 3.13
C MET A 1 -2.27 -15.12 2.98
N GLN A 2 -1.11 -15.46 3.56
CA GLN A 2 0.13 -14.71 3.31
C GLN A 2 0.66 -14.84 1.88
N ASP A 3 0.35 -15.96 1.19
CA ASP A 3 0.90 -16.23 -0.14
C ASP A 3 0.26 -15.37 -1.23
N GLY A 4 -1.07 -15.16 -1.19
CA GLY A 4 -1.76 -14.29 -2.15
C GLY A 4 -1.26 -12.84 -2.12
N MET A 5 -0.95 -12.32 -0.92
CA MET A 5 -0.39 -10.98 -0.77
C MET A 5 1.03 -10.86 -1.34
N LYS A 6 1.88 -11.88 -1.11
CA LYS A 6 3.24 -11.90 -1.67
C LYS A 6 3.23 -11.96 -3.19
N ILE A 7 2.31 -12.73 -3.76
CA ILE A 7 2.16 -12.86 -5.21
C ILE A 7 1.63 -11.57 -5.82
N PHE A 8 0.62 -10.96 -5.19
CA PHE A 8 0.15 -9.64 -5.64
C PHE A 8 1.24 -8.58 -5.54
N GLN A 9 2.04 -8.58 -4.47
CA GLN A 9 3.20 -7.67 -4.36
C GLN A 9 4.25 -7.93 -5.45
N ALA A 10 4.51 -9.19 -5.80
CA ALA A 10 5.41 -9.54 -6.90
C ALA A 10 4.88 -9.05 -8.26
N TYR A 11 3.57 -9.17 -8.48
CA TYR A 11 2.89 -8.63 -9.64
C TYR A 11 3.01 -7.09 -9.72
N LEU A 12 2.68 -6.37 -8.64
CA LEU A 12 2.81 -4.91 -8.62
C LEU A 12 4.25 -4.45 -8.89
N LYS A 13 5.24 -5.24 -8.44
CA LYS A 13 6.65 -4.95 -8.70
C LYS A 13 7.04 -5.13 -10.17
N SER A 14 6.43 -6.07 -10.90
CA SER A 14 6.70 -6.27 -12.32
C SER A 14 6.15 -5.14 -13.19
N GLU A 15 5.13 -4.43 -12.70
CA GLU A 15 4.53 -3.26 -13.36
C GLU A 15 4.92 -1.91 -12.72
N PHE A 16 5.91 -1.90 -11.82
CA PHE A 16 6.43 -0.70 -11.16
C PHE A 16 5.36 0.10 -10.37
N SER A 17 4.42 -0.58 -9.72
CA SER A 17 3.35 0.01 -8.91
C SER A 17 3.33 -0.50 -7.45
N ASP A 18 4.43 -1.13 -7.00
CA ASP A 18 4.54 -1.75 -5.69
C ASP A 18 4.62 -0.76 -4.52
N GLU A 19 4.84 0.53 -4.79
CA GLU A 19 4.72 1.60 -3.79
C GLU A 19 3.32 1.66 -3.16
N ASN A 20 2.28 1.32 -3.92
CA ASN A 20 0.89 1.37 -3.47
C ASN A 20 0.62 0.36 -2.34
N ILE A 21 1.02 -0.90 -2.55
CA ILE A 21 0.83 -1.94 -1.55
C ILE A 21 1.77 -1.77 -0.35
N GLU A 22 3.01 -1.31 -0.59
CA GLU A 22 3.94 -0.97 0.49
C GLU A 22 3.37 0.13 1.39
N PHE A 23 2.87 1.23 0.79
CA PHE A 23 2.27 2.32 1.53
C PHE A 23 1.07 1.85 2.35
N TRP A 24 0.16 1.10 1.72
CA TRP A 24 -1.05 0.59 2.38
C TRP A 24 -0.71 -0.25 3.62
N LEU A 25 0.25 -1.18 3.49
CA LEU A 25 0.72 -2.02 4.60
C LEU A 25 1.33 -1.18 5.73
N VAL A 26 2.19 -0.22 5.37
CA VAL A 26 2.82 0.66 6.34
C VAL A 26 1.78 1.51 7.10
N CYS A 27 0.69 1.92 6.44
CA CYS A 27 -0.42 2.62 7.07
C CYS A 27 -1.24 1.71 8.00
N GLU A 28 -1.51 0.46 7.62
CA GLU A 28 -2.19 -0.52 8.48
C GLU A 28 -1.40 -0.81 9.76
N ASP A 29 -0.07 -0.87 9.68
CA ASP A 29 0.79 -1.00 10.86
C ASP A 29 0.82 0.28 11.69
N TYR A 30 0.87 1.44 11.04
CA TYR A 30 0.87 2.74 11.70
C TYR A 30 -0.40 2.95 12.54
N LYS A 31 -1.57 2.55 12.02
CA LYS A 31 -2.87 2.64 12.72
C LYS A 31 -2.91 1.86 14.04
N LYS A 32 -2.12 0.79 14.17
CA LYS A 32 -2.03 -0.05 15.38
C LYS A 32 -1.11 0.53 16.45
N MET A 33 -0.36 1.60 16.13
CA MET A 33 0.57 2.22 17.07
C MET A 33 -0.18 3.01 18.15
N LYS A 34 0.22 2.83 19.41
CA LYS A 34 -0.34 3.56 20.57
C LYS A 34 0.61 4.59 21.18
N SER A 35 1.89 4.57 20.79
CA SER A 35 2.92 5.45 21.37
C SER A 35 3.08 6.71 20.53
N SER A 36 2.68 7.85 21.09
CA SER A 36 2.76 9.17 20.42
C SER A 36 4.17 9.51 19.93
N PHE A 37 5.21 9.20 20.73
CA PHE A 37 6.60 9.41 20.34
C PHE A 37 6.99 8.57 19.11
N ARG A 38 6.67 7.26 19.12
CA ARG A 38 6.96 6.39 17.98
C ARG A 38 6.14 6.77 16.75
N MET A 39 4.88 7.18 16.93
CA MET A 39 4.01 7.65 15.85
C MET A 39 4.61 8.87 15.18
N SER A 40 5.06 9.86 15.94
CA SER A 40 5.69 11.07 15.37
C SER A 40 6.90 10.73 14.49
N SER A 41 7.78 9.83 14.95
CA SER A 41 8.94 9.39 14.16
C SER A 41 8.53 8.58 12.92
N ARG A 42 7.56 7.66 13.06
CA ARG A 42 7.07 6.82 11.96
C ARG A 42 6.33 7.64 10.91
N ALA A 43 5.48 8.57 11.32
CA ALA A 43 4.75 9.47 10.44
C ALA A 43 5.69 10.29 9.55
N LYS A 44 6.80 10.81 10.11
CA LYS A 44 7.82 11.54 9.34
C LYS A 44 8.47 10.66 8.27
N LYS A 45 8.74 9.38 8.57
CA LYS A 45 9.30 8.42 7.61
C LYS A 45 8.31 8.10 6.49
N ILE A 46 7.03 7.89 6.83
CA ILE A 46 5.96 7.65 5.86
C ILE A 46 5.83 8.85 4.92
N PHE A 47 5.75 10.06 5.49
CA PHE A 47 5.60 11.28 4.72
C PHE A 47 6.73 11.47 3.70
N LYS A 48 8.00 11.35 4.13
CA LYS A 48 9.16 11.51 3.25
C LYS A 48 9.29 10.44 2.16
N ARG A 49 8.79 9.23 2.42
CA ARG A 49 8.92 8.11 1.49
C ARG A 49 7.80 8.05 0.46
N TYR A 50 6.57 8.40 0.86
CA TYR A 50 5.38 8.18 0.05
C TYR A 50 4.56 9.44 -0.27
N ILE A 51 4.63 10.51 0.55
CA ILE A 51 3.67 11.63 0.45
C ILE A 51 4.29 12.92 -0.08
N GLN A 52 5.55 13.19 0.28
CA GLN A 52 6.26 14.38 -0.16
C GLN A 52 6.36 14.37 -1.70
N ALA A 53 6.18 15.53 -2.33
CA ALA A 53 6.42 15.66 -3.76
C ALA A 53 7.85 15.23 -4.08
N GLU A 54 8.01 14.45 -5.16
CA GLU A 54 9.28 13.86 -5.59
C GLU A 54 9.86 12.85 -4.57
N ALA A 55 9.01 12.29 -3.71
CA ALA A 55 9.43 11.22 -2.83
C ALA A 55 9.83 9.97 -3.65
N PRO A 56 10.82 9.18 -3.18
CA PRO A 56 11.34 8.05 -3.94
C PRO A 56 10.31 6.94 -4.21
N ARG A 57 9.21 6.90 -3.45
CA ARG A 57 8.08 5.98 -3.60
C ARG A 57 6.78 6.76 -3.54
N GLU A 58 6.73 7.95 -4.13
CA GLU A 58 5.56 8.83 -4.10
C GLU A 58 4.29 8.11 -4.61
N ILE A 59 3.21 8.15 -3.82
CA ILE A 59 1.91 7.59 -4.22
C ILE A 59 1.08 8.61 -5.01
N ASN A 60 0.22 8.10 -5.90
CA ASN A 60 -0.66 8.95 -6.70
C ASN A 60 -1.86 9.46 -5.88
N ILE A 61 -1.73 10.66 -5.30
CA ILE A 61 -2.77 11.36 -4.56
C ILE A 61 -2.90 12.81 -5.03
N ASP A 62 -4.09 13.39 -4.88
CA ASP A 62 -4.32 14.80 -5.25
C ASP A 62 -3.67 15.79 -4.26
N HIS A 63 -3.58 17.04 -4.70
CA HIS A 63 -2.98 18.12 -3.90
C HIS A 63 -3.70 18.30 -2.55
N ASN A 64 -5.03 18.23 -2.53
CA ASN A 64 -5.84 18.43 -1.33
C ASN A 64 -5.55 17.36 -0.26
N THR A 65 -5.45 16.10 -0.67
CA THR A 65 -5.08 14.98 0.20
C THR A 65 -3.67 15.16 0.75
N ARG A 66 -2.71 15.55 -0.10
CA ARG A 66 -1.33 15.82 0.33
C ARG A 66 -1.26 16.94 1.37
N GLU A 67 -2.00 18.04 1.17
CA GLU A 67 -2.06 19.15 2.12
C GLU A 67 -2.72 18.76 3.44
N LEU A 68 -3.80 17.97 3.40
CA LEU A 68 -4.45 17.45 4.61
C LEU A 68 -3.48 16.63 5.45
N ILE A 69 -2.73 15.71 4.83
CA ILE A 69 -1.71 14.92 5.53
C ILE A 69 -0.63 15.84 6.11
N ARG A 70 -0.15 16.84 5.35
CA ARG A 70 0.83 17.81 5.85
C ARG A 70 0.33 18.56 7.10
N ARG A 71 -0.97 18.85 7.19
CA ARG A 71 -1.58 19.45 8.41
C ARG A 71 -1.63 18.44 9.56
N ASN A 72 -2.07 17.21 9.31
CA ASN A 72 -2.14 16.14 10.31
C ASN A 72 -0.76 15.80 10.89
N MET A 73 0.30 15.96 10.09
CA MET A 73 1.69 15.77 10.51
C MET A 73 2.15 16.70 11.65
N LYS A 74 1.43 17.79 11.96
CA LYS A 74 1.72 18.66 13.11
C LYS A 74 1.45 17.96 14.44
N THR A 75 0.39 17.17 14.49
CA THR A 75 0.01 16.35 15.66
C THR A 75 -0.45 14.98 15.16
N PRO A 76 0.48 14.08 14.79
CA PRO A 76 0.12 12.81 14.17
C PRO A 76 -0.67 11.91 15.12
N ASP A 77 -1.85 11.50 14.69
CA ASP A 77 -2.68 10.48 15.33
C ASP A 77 -2.73 9.20 14.46
N SER A 78 -3.56 8.23 14.82
CA SER A 78 -3.69 6.97 14.07
C SER A 78 -4.40 7.16 12.73
N LEU A 79 -5.10 8.27 12.52
CA LEU A 79 -5.87 8.58 11.31
C LEU A 79 -5.10 9.47 10.31
N CYS A 80 -3.89 9.91 10.68
CA CYS A 80 -3.04 10.82 9.90
C CYS A 80 -2.91 10.49 8.40
N PHE A 81 -3.00 9.20 8.01
CA PHE A 81 -2.87 8.72 6.64
C PHE A 81 -4.10 7.96 6.12
N ASP A 82 -5.23 7.99 6.84
CA ASP A 82 -6.35 7.08 6.57
C ASP A 82 -7.04 7.37 5.22
N ASP A 83 -7.11 8.64 4.81
CA ASP A 83 -7.68 9.02 3.51
C ASP A 83 -6.81 8.57 2.34
N ALA A 84 -5.50 8.86 2.39
CA ALA A 84 -4.57 8.35 1.37
C ALA A 84 -4.56 6.82 1.33
N ARG A 85 -4.64 6.14 2.47
CA ARG A 85 -4.74 4.67 2.54
C ARG A 85 -5.97 4.15 1.80
N ARG A 86 -7.14 4.79 1.97
CA ARG A 86 -8.38 4.44 1.24
C ARG A 86 -8.24 4.69 -0.26
N ILE A 87 -7.67 5.82 -0.65
CA ILE A 87 -7.44 6.17 -2.06
C ILE A 87 -6.55 5.11 -2.74
N VAL A 88 -5.41 4.78 -2.11
CA VAL A 88 -4.45 3.80 -2.65
C VAL A 88 -5.07 2.40 -2.71
N TYR A 89 -5.86 2.00 -1.71
CA TYR A 89 -6.61 0.74 -1.78
C TYR A 89 -7.56 0.72 -2.99
N GLY A 90 -8.35 1.78 -3.17
CA GLY A 90 -9.28 1.89 -4.29
C GLY A 90 -8.59 1.95 -5.65
N LEU A 91 -7.38 2.53 -5.72
CA LEU A 91 -6.55 2.52 -6.93
C LEU A 91 -6.13 1.09 -7.30
N MET A 92 -5.57 0.34 -6.34
CA MET A 92 -5.19 -1.05 -6.56
C MET A 92 -6.40 -1.92 -6.91
N GLU A 93 -7.53 -1.75 -6.20
CA GLU A 93 -8.76 -2.53 -6.42
C GLU A 93 -9.36 -2.30 -7.81
N LYS A 94 -9.26 -1.08 -8.35
CA LYS A 94 -9.87 -0.72 -9.64
C LYS A 94 -8.95 -0.92 -10.84
N ASP A 95 -7.64 -0.83 -10.64
CA ASP A 95 -6.66 -0.91 -11.73
C ASP A 95 -5.80 -2.17 -11.67
N SER A 96 -4.85 -2.24 -10.74
CA SER A 96 -3.86 -3.34 -10.71
C SER A 96 -4.48 -4.70 -10.38
N TYR A 97 -5.49 -4.76 -9.51
CA TYR A 97 -6.06 -6.04 -9.06
C TYR A 97 -6.83 -6.78 -10.19
N PRO A 98 -7.69 -6.14 -10.99
CA PRO A 98 -8.27 -6.79 -12.16
C PRO A 98 -7.23 -7.27 -13.18
N ARG A 99 -6.13 -6.52 -13.36
CA ARG A 99 -5.04 -6.92 -14.26
C ARG A 99 -4.23 -8.08 -13.68
N PHE A 100 -3.99 -8.10 -12.37
CA PHE A 100 -3.39 -9.21 -11.65
C PHE A 100 -4.17 -10.53 -11.85
N LEU A 101 -5.49 -10.52 -11.70
CA LEU A 101 -6.31 -11.72 -11.87
C LEU A 101 -6.27 -12.30 -13.29
N ARG A 102 -5.88 -11.50 -14.29
CA ARG A 102 -5.70 -11.93 -15.69
C ARG A 102 -4.24 -12.20 -16.06
N SER A 103 -3.31 -11.99 -15.14
CA SER A 103 -1.88 -12.16 -15.40
C SER A 103 -1.48 -13.64 -15.36
N ASP A 104 -0.47 -14.01 -16.15
CA ASP A 104 0.11 -15.35 -16.16
C ASP A 104 0.55 -15.77 -14.75
N LEU A 105 1.11 -14.83 -13.97
CA LEU A 105 1.47 -15.00 -12.55
C LEU A 105 0.33 -15.56 -11.69
N TYR A 106 -0.91 -15.14 -11.93
CA TYR A 106 -2.08 -15.62 -11.20
C TYR A 106 -2.61 -16.93 -11.80
N GLN A 107 -2.54 -17.11 -13.12
CA GLN A 107 -2.93 -18.37 -13.77
C GLN A 107 -2.01 -19.52 -13.35
N ASP A 108 -0.69 -19.32 -13.38
CA ASP A 108 0.32 -20.28 -12.90
C ASP A 108 0.08 -20.69 -11.44
N LEU A 109 -0.34 -19.73 -10.60
CA LEU A 109 -0.72 -20.01 -9.22
C LEU A 109 -1.92 -20.95 -9.16
N LEU A 110 -2.98 -20.69 -9.92
CA LEU A 110 -4.17 -21.55 -9.94
C LEU A 110 -3.82 -22.97 -10.38
N GLU A 111 -3.01 -23.11 -11.43
CA GLU A 111 -2.55 -24.40 -11.94
C GLU A 111 -1.75 -25.17 -10.88
N SER A 112 -0.75 -24.53 -10.25
CA SER A 112 0.05 -25.16 -9.19
C SER A 112 -0.76 -25.58 -7.94
N THR A 113 -1.80 -24.81 -7.60
CA THR A 113 -2.72 -25.21 -6.51
C THR A 113 -3.69 -26.33 -6.91
N SER A 114 -4.05 -26.45 -8.19
CA SER A 114 -4.94 -27.49 -8.68
C SER A 114 -4.27 -28.88 -8.72
N GLU A 115 -2.98 -28.94 -9.07
CA GLU A 115 -2.19 -30.17 -9.05
C GLU A 115 -1.94 -30.68 -7.62
N SER A 116 -1.86 -29.77 -6.65
CA SER A 116 -1.67 -30.11 -5.23
C SER A 116 -2.91 -30.71 -4.55
N VAL A 117 -4.09 -30.60 -5.16
CA VAL A 117 -5.37 -31.14 -4.64
C VAL A 117 -5.69 -32.52 -5.24
N GLN A 118 -4.96 -32.95 -6.28
CA GLN A 118 -5.13 -34.26 -6.93
C GLN A 118 -4.11 -35.32 -6.49
N MET A 119 -3.36 -35.09 -5.42
CA MET A 119 -2.45 -36.08 -4.80
C MET A 119 -2.93 -36.53 -3.42
#